data_AF-A0A1V4RVU1-F1
#
_entry.id   AF-A0A1V4RVU1-F1
#
_cell.length_a   1.000
_cell.length_b   1.000
_cell.length_c   1.000
_cell.angle_alpha   90.00
_cell.angle_beta   90.00
_cell.angle_gamma   90.00
#
_symmetry.space_group_name_H-M   'P 1'
#
loop_
_entity.id
_entity.type
_entity.pdbx_description
1 polymer ?
#
loop_
_entity_poly.entity_id
_entity_poly.type
_entity_poly.pdbx_seq_one_letter_code
_entity_poly.pdbx_strand_id
1 'polypeptide(L)'
;MLDVFSYVKACSLVGAGLAIGLGAIGSAIGEGLTAGKANETLSYRPELAGEILKTMLVGQAVAESAAIFALVVAMLMFFTNPVGKPLLAAWAFLGSGLGMGLSAIGSGIGSGFVSATACEGIGRQPAAKSAINSLMLIGASITQSTAIYGFLVSLMLLFIGFPESADISRSFALLGAGLSTGFGGIGPGIGEGLTGSFAVTAVARNPEQVSKVTRTMLVGQAIAESTGIYALIVALLLIMVV
;
A
#
# COMPACT_ATOMS: atom_id res chain seq x y z
N MET A 1 -9.73 0.26 38.48
CA MET A 1 -9.88 1.37 37.52
C MET A 1 -8.65 1.31 36.63
N LEU A 2 -8.81 1.13 35.31
CA LEU A 2 -7.66 1.10 34.40
C LEU A 2 -6.96 2.46 34.46
N ASP A 3 -5.67 2.48 34.77
CA ASP A 3 -4.88 3.71 34.72
C ASP A 3 -4.61 4.11 33.25
N VAL A 4 -4.38 5.40 33.01
CA VAL A 4 -4.19 5.96 31.66
C VAL A 4 -3.06 5.27 30.91
N PHE A 5 -1.99 4.89 31.62
CA PHE A 5 -0.85 4.21 31.03
C PHE A 5 -1.26 2.83 30.48
N SER A 6 -1.97 2.02 31.26
CA SER A 6 -2.49 0.71 30.83
C SER A 6 -3.41 0.83 29.61
N TYR A 7 -4.28 1.85 29.58
CA TYR A 7 -5.21 2.08 28.47
C TYR A 7 -4.47 2.48 27.17
N VAL A 8 -3.56 3.44 27.26
CA VAL A 8 -2.75 3.88 26.11
C VAL A 8 -1.87 2.74 25.59
N LYS A 9 -1.29 1.92 26.48
CA LYS A 9 -0.52 0.74 26.07
C LYS A 9 -1.40 -0.28 25.35
N ALA A 10 -2.61 -0.55 25.85
CA ALA A 10 -3.54 -1.47 25.21
C ALA A 10 -3.89 -1.01 23.79
N CYS A 11 -4.25 0.26 23.60
CA CYS A 11 -4.54 0.82 22.27
C CYS A 11 -3.32 0.78 21.33
N SER A 12 -2.12 0.99 21.86
CA SER A 12 -0.87 0.82 21.11
C SER A 12 -0.66 -0.62 20.63
N LEU A 13 -0.90 -1.62 21.48
CA LEU A 13 -0.79 -3.03 21.08
C LEU A 13 -1.87 -3.45 20.08
N VAL A 14 -3.10 -2.96 20.27
CA VAL A 14 -4.20 -3.20 19.31
C VAL A 14 -3.89 -2.56 17.96
N GLY A 15 -3.46 -1.29 17.95
CA GLY A 15 -3.10 -0.61 16.71
C GLY A 15 -1.91 -1.27 16.00
N ALA A 16 -0.94 -1.82 16.73
CA ALA A 16 0.15 -2.59 16.15
C ALA A 16 -0.37 -3.85 15.42
N GLY A 17 -1.27 -4.60 16.06
CA GLY A 17 -1.93 -5.75 15.46
C GLY A 17 -2.76 -5.38 14.23
N LEU A 18 -3.49 -4.26 14.27
CA LEU A 18 -4.27 -3.77 13.13
C LEU A 18 -3.38 -3.36 11.95
N ALA A 19 -2.24 -2.71 12.21
CA ALA A 19 -1.29 -2.32 11.18
C ALA A 19 -0.85 -3.52 10.34
N ILE A 20 -0.17 -4.50 10.97
CA ILE A 20 0.37 -5.65 10.25
C ILE A 20 -0.73 -6.61 9.78
N GLY A 21 -1.77 -6.82 10.60
CA GLY A 21 -2.86 -7.74 10.27
C GLY A 21 -3.61 -7.33 9.01
N LEU A 22 -3.93 -6.04 8.86
CA LEU A 22 -4.57 -5.53 7.65
C LEU A 22 -3.55 -5.32 6.52
N GLY A 23 -2.34 -4.86 6.83
CA GLY A 23 -1.33 -4.55 5.83
C GLY A 23 -0.80 -5.77 5.08
N ALA A 24 -0.79 -6.95 5.71
CA ALA A 24 -0.39 -8.20 5.05
C ALA A 24 -1.40 -8.70 4.02
N ILE A 25 -2.68 -8.28 4.09
CA ILE A 25 -3.76 -8.79 3.23
C ILE A 25 -3.47 -8.46 1.76
N GLY A 26 -3.16 -7.19 1.49
CA GLY A 26 -3.01 -6.71 0.12
C GLY A 26 -1.83 -7.38 -0.59
N SER A 27 -0.67 -7.38 0.07
CA SER A 27 0.56 -7.98 -0.44
C SER A 27 0.37 -9.47 -0.67
N ALA A 28 -0.14 -10.23 0.31
CA ALA A 28 -0.34 -11.68 0.15
C ALA A 28 -1.29 -12.04 -1.01
N ILE A 29 -2.38 -11.29 -1.19
CA ILE A 29 -3.29 -11.49 -2.33
C ILE A 29 -2.59 -11.17 -3.66
N GLY A 30 -1.91 -10.01 -3.74
CA GLY A 30 -1.22 -9.58 -4.95
C GLY A 30 -0.08 -10.52 -5.36
N GLU A 31 0.70 -10.98 -4.39
CA GLU A 31 1.79 -11.94 -4.60
C GLU A 31 1.27 -13.31 -5.01
N GLY A 32 0.19 -13.79 -4.37
CA GLY A 32 -0.47 -15.05 -4.71
C GLY A 32 -1.01 -15.04 -6.14
N LEU A 33 -1.62 -13.92 -6.57
CA LEU A 33 -2.06 -13.73 -7.95
C LEU A 33 -0.90 -13.74 -8.94
N THR A 34 0.21 -13.09 -8.59
CA THR A 34 1.43 -13.08 -9.40
C THR A 34 1.97 -14.50 -9.58
N ALA A 35 2.11 -15.25 -8.48
CA ALA A 35 2.56 -16.64 -8.52
C ALA A 35 1.59 -17.55 -9.28
N GLY A 36 0.28 -17.38 -9.10
CA GLY A 36 -0.73 -18.14 -9.84
C GLY A 36 -0.60 -17.94 -11.35
N LYS A 37 -0.45 -16.69 -11.79
CA LYS A 37 -0.30 -16.38 -13.22
C LYS A 37 1.05 -16.80 -13.80
N ALA A 38 2.10 -16.76 -12.99
CA ALA A 38 3.40 -17.34 -13.33
C ALA A 38 3.27 -18.86 -13.58
N ASN A 39 2.64 -19.61 -12.68
CA ASN A 39 2.41 -21.05 -12.84
C ASN A 39 1.55 -21.37 -14.08
N GLU A 40 0.48 -20.61 -14.32
CA GLU A 40 -0.32 -20.74 -15.53
C GLU A 40 0.54 -20.54 -16.78
N THR A 41 1.40 -19.52 -16.78
CA THR A 41 2.32 -19.26 -17.89
C THR A 41 3.28 -20.41 -18.13
N LEU A 42 3.85 -20.99 -17.06
CA LEU A 42 4.77 -22.12 -17.16
C LEU A 42 4.11 -23.43 -17.57
N SER A 43 2.79 -23.56 -17.40
CA SER A 43 2.05 -24.74 -17.86
C SER A 43 2.10 -24.94 -19.38
N TYR A 44 2.24 -23.83 -20.14
CA TYR A 44 2.33 -23.86 -21.60
C TYR A 44 3.64 -23.28 -22.16
N ARG A 45 4.51 -22.72 -21.31
CA ARG A 45 5.86 -22.20 -21.65
C ARG A 45 6.93 -22.61 -20.61
N PRO A 46 7.16 -23.90 -20.37
CA PRO A 46 8.14 -24.35 -19.36
C PRO A 46 9.56 -23.89 -19.66
N GLU A 47 9.92 -23.65 -20.93
CA GLU A 47 11.22 -23.15 -21.34
C GLU A 47 11.54 -21.73 -20.82
N LEU A 48 10.52 -20.96 -20.42
CA LEU A 48 10.66 -19.61 -19.86
C LEU A 48 10.77 -19.60 -18.33
N ALA A 49 10.89 -20.74 -17.66
CA ALA A 49 10.91 -20.87 -16.20
C ALA A 49 11.82 -19.86 -15.50
N GLY A 50 13.07 -19.72 -15.95
CA GLY A 50 14.01 -18.78 -15.35
C GLY A 50 13.60 -17.31 -15.52
N GLU A 51 12.95 -16.95 -16.63
CA GLU A 51 12.54 -15.57 -16.91
C GLU A 51 11.26 -15.18 -16.16
N ILE A 52 10.29 -16.10 -16.13
CA ILE A 52 9.05 -15.93 -15.37
C ILE A 52 9.35 -15.88 -13.88
N LEU A 53 10.21 -16.76 -13.35
CA LEU A 53 10.61 -16.73 -11.95
C LEU A 53 11.23 -15.39 -11.55
N LYS A 54 12.16 -14.86 -12.38
CA LYS A 54 12.76 -13.54 -12.13
C LYS A 54 11.71 -12.43 -12.11
N THR A 55 10.79 -12.43 -13.07
CA THR A 55 9.73 -11.41 -13.16
C THR A 55 8.77 -11.50 -11.99
N MET A 56 8.36 -12.72 -11.63
CA MET A 56 7.50 -13.01 -10.49
C MET A 56 8.13 -12.49 -9.19
N LEU A 57 9.39 -12.85 -8.90
CA LEU A 57 10.06 -12.44 -7.66
C LEU A 57 10.25 -10.92 -7.58
N VAL A 58 10.59 -10.27 -8.70
CA VAL A 58 10.71 -8.80 -8.74
C VAL A 58 9.35 -8.13 -8.51
N GLY A 59 8.29 -8.62 -9.14
CA GLY A 59 6.94 -8.10 -8.94
C GLY A 59 6.41 -8.28 -7.51
N GLN A 60 6.64 -9.47 -6.94
CA GLN A 60 6.29 -9.77 -5.54
C GLN A 60 7.06 -8.86 -4.57
N ALA A 61 8.37 -8.67 -4.79
CA ALA A 61 9.16 -7.76 -3.96
C ALA A 61 8.63 -6.31 -3.96
N VAL A 62 8.06 -5.83 -5.07
CA VAL A 62 7.40 -4.52 -5.13
C VAL A 62 6.06 -4.54 -4.39
N ALA A 63 5.28 -5.62 -4.47
CA ALA A 63 4.02 -5.75 -3.71
C ALA A 63 4.25 -5.85 -2.19
N GLU A 64 5.36 -6.44 -1.76
CA GLU A 64 5.68 -6.67 -0.35
C GLU A 64 6.02 -5.39 0.42
N SER A 65 6.46 -4.31 -0.26
CA SER A 65 6.83 -3.06 0.43
C SER A 65 5.69 -2.48 1.28
N ALA A 66 4.44 -2.64 0.84
CA ALA A 66 3.27 -2.20 1.60
C ALA A 66 3.13 -2.93 2.95
N ALA A 67 3.32 -4.26 2.96
CA ALA A 67 3.33 -5.06 4.19
C ALA A 67 4.53 -4.72 5.09
N ILE A 68 5.70 -4.43 4.51
CA ILE A 68 6.88 -4.00 5.27
C ILE A 68 6.61 -2.67 5.99
N PHE A 69 5.99 -1.69 5.34
CA PHE A 69 5.62 -0.44 5.99
C PHE A 69 4.66 -0.67 7.17
N ALA A 70 3.70 -1.58 7.01
CA ALA A 70 2.79 -1.99 8.08
C ALA A 70 3.52 -2.68 9.24
N LEU A 71 4.47 -3.54 8.93
CA LEU A 71 5.32 -4.20 9.92
C LEU A 71 6.16 -3.17 10.70
N VAL A 72 6.74 -2.19 10.02
CA VAL A 72 7.52 -1.13 10.67
C VAL A 72 6.65 -0.33 11.64
N VAL A 73 5.44 0.10 11.23
CA VAL A 73 4.50 0.81 12.12
C VAL A 73 4.12 -0.08 13.31
N ALA A 74 3.81 -1.35 13.07
CA ALA A 74 3.47 -2.31 14.13
C ALA A 74 4.62 -2.44 15.15
N MET A 75 5.85 -2.57 14.69
CA MET A 75 7.03 -2.70 15.55
C MET A 75 7.30 -1.44 16.35
N LEU A 76 7.18 -0.25 15.73
CA LEU A 76 7.31 1.03 16.43
C LEU A 76 6.29 1.14 17.56
N MET A 77 5.03 0.77 17.32
CA MET A 77 3.97 0.78 18.32
C MET A 77 4.20 -0.26 19.41
N PHE A 78 4.60 -1.48 19.04
CA PHE A 78 4.85 -2.57 19.99
C PHE A 78 5.88 -2.18 21.06
N PHE A 79 7.00 -1.58 20.62
CA PHE A 79 8.07 -1.15 21.51
C PHE A 79 7.90 0.28 22.05
N THR A 80 6.82 0.97 21.73
CA THR A 80 6.57 2.32 22.27
C THR A 80 6.34 2.27 23.77
N ASN A 81 7.04 3.16 24.49
CA ASN A 81 6.80 3.46 25.89
C ASN A 81 5.69 4.54 26.02
N PRO A 82 4.54 4.25 26.66
CA PRO A 82 3.46 5.22 26.82
C PRO A 82 3.57 6.07 28.09
N VAL A 83 4.64 5.95 28.88
CA VAL A 83 4.86 6.83 30.05
C VAL A 83 4.76 8.29 29.63
N GLY A 84 3.94 9.06 30.35
CA GLY A 84 3.74 10.50 30.11
C GLY A 84 2.86 10.84 28.91
N LYS A 85 2.38 9.86 28.13
CA LYS A 85 1.44 10.14 27.03
C LYS A 85 0.02 10.37 27.56
N PRO A 86 -0.68 11.42 27.09
CA PRO A 86 -2.05 11.65 27.49
C PRO A 86 -3.00 10.61 26.87
N LEU A 87 -4.23 10.56 27.38
CA LEU A 87 -5.27 9.66 26.87
C LEU A 87 -5.51 9.83 25.36
N LEU A 88 -5.32 11.05 24.84
CA LEU A 88 -5.41 11.38 23.42
C LEU A 88 -4.52 10.49 22.53
N ALA A 89 -3.33 10.10 23.03
CA ALA A 89 -2.40 9.26 22.29
C ALA A 89 -2.96 7.86 21.98
N ALA A 90 -3.91 7.36 22.78
CA ALA A 90 -4.56 6.09 22.52
C ALA A 90 -5.26 6.07 21.15
N TRP A 91 -5.93 7.16 20.78
CA TRP A 91 -6.65 7.30 19.51
C TRP A 91 -5.71 7.52 18.34
N ALA A 92 -4.58 8.22 18.55
CA ALA A 92 -3.52 8.33 17.56
C ALA A 92 -2.92 6.95 17.21
N PHE A 93 -2.72 6.08 18.21
CA PHE A 93 -2.25 4.72 17.97
C PHE A 93 -3.25 3.91 17.14
N LEU A 94 -4.54 3.93 17.50
CA LEU A 94 -5.57 3.23 16.71
C LEU A 94 -5.68 3.79 15.29
N GLY A 95 -5.63 5.13 15.13
CA GLY A 95 -5.60 5.81 13.84
C GLY A 95 -4.39 5.40 13.01
N SER A 96 -3.19 5.40 13.59
CA SER A 96 -1.97 4.95 12.93
C SER A 96 -2.06 3.50 12.47
N GLY A 97 -2.55 2.61 13.34
CA GLY A 97 -2.70 1.19 13.00
C GLY A 97 -3.65 0.96 11.82
N LEU A 98 -4.84 1.55 11.90
CA LEU A 98 -5.86 1.45 10.86
C LEU A 98 -5.44 2.14 9.56
N GLY A 99 -4.83 3.32 9.66
CA GLY A 99 -4.38 4.09 8.51
C GLY A 99 -3.33 3.34 7.71
N MET A 100 -2.24 2.91 8.35
CA MET A 100 -1.22 2.10 7.68
C MET A 100 -1.80 0.80 7.11
N GLY A 101 -2.51 0.04 7.95
CA GLY A 101 -2.98 -1.29 7.57
C GLY A 101 -3.93 -1.28 6.38
N LEU A 102 -4.91 -0.36 6.36
CA LEU A 102 -5.88 -0.25 5.26
C LEU A 102 -5.24 0.29 3.98
N SER A 103 -4.35 1.29 4.06
CA SER A 103 -3.70 1.85 2.86
C SER A 103 -2.85 0.81 2.12
N ALA A 104 -2.25 -0.13 2.84
CA ALA A 104 -1.45 -1.21 2.26
C ALA A 104 -2.29 -2.22 1.44
N ILE A 105 -3.59 -2.37 1.71
CA ILE A 105 -4.46 -3.35 1.03
C ILE A 105 -4.51 -3.07 -0.48
N GLY A 106 -4.89 -1.85 -0.86
CA GLY A 106 -5.05 -1.52 -2.28
C GLY A 106 -3.73 -1.54 -3.02
N SER A 107 -2.68 -1.05 -2.37
CA SER A 107 -1.33 -0.99 -2.92
C SER A 107 -0.76 -2.37 -3.25
N GLY A 108 -0.86 -3.32 -2.31
CA GLY A 108 -0.36 -4.69 -2.51
C GLY A 108 -1.15 -5.44 -3.60
N ILE A 109 -2.48 -5.35 -3.60
CA ILE A 109 -3.33 -5.98 -4.62
C ILE A 109 -3.01 -5.40 -6.01
N GLY A 110 -2.95 -4.06 -6.11
CA GLY A 110 -2.69 -3.36 -7.35
C GLY A 110 -1.35 -3.74 -7.98
N SER A 111 -0.27 -3.71 -7.19
CA SER A 111 1.07 -4.13 -7.63
C SER A 111 1.08 -5.59 -8.12
N GLY A 112 0.35 -6.47 -7.41
CA GLY A 112 0.18 -7.86 -7.79
C GLY A 112 -0.52 -8.07 -9.14
N PHE A 113 -1.53 -7.27 -9.47
CA PHE A 113 -2.18 -7.35 -10.79
C PHE A 113 -1.21 -7.02 -11.93
N VAL A 114 -0.40 -5.97 -11.78
CA VAL A 114 0.58 -5.57 -12.80
C VAL A 114 1.62 -6.67 -12.98
N SER A 115 2.10 -7.23 -11.87
CA SER A 115 3.11 -8.30 -11.87
C SER A 115 2.59 -9.61 -12.46
N ALA A 116 1.34 -9.98 -12.15
CA ALA A 116 0.67 -11.13 -12.73
C ALA A 116 0.56 -10.99 -14.26
N THR A 117 0.06 -9.86 -14.74
CA THR A 117 -0.06 -9.61 -16.18
C THR A 117 1.29 -9.50 -16.88
N ALA A 118 2.36 -9.09 -16.18
CA ALA A 118 3.72 -9.13 -16.72
C ALA A 118 4.21 -10.56 -16.96
N CYS A 119 3.97 -11.47 -16.01
CA CYS A 119 4.28 -12.90 -16.20
C CYS A 119 3.55 -13.46 -17.42
N GLU A 120 2.24 -13.20 -17.53
CA GLU A 120 1.44 -13.61 -18.69
C GLU A 120 1.93 -12.98 -19.99
N GLY A 121 2.27 -11.69 -19.96
CA GLY A 121 2.76 -10.93 -21.10
C GLY A 121 4.06 -11.48 -21.65
N ILE A 122 5.01 -11.86 -20.78
CA ILE A 122 6.27 -12.51 -21.18
C ILE A 122 5.99 -13.87 -21.80
N GLY A 123 5.07 -14.66 -21.24
CA GLY A 123 4.67 -15.95 -21.84
C GLY A 123 4.12 -15.82 -23.27
N ARG A 124 3.40 -14.73 -23.54
CA ARG A 124 2.86 -14.41 -24.86
C ARG A 124 3.89 -13.81 -25.81
N GLN A 125 4.75 -12.92 -25.31
CA GLN A 125 5.73 -12.17 -26.09
C GLN A 125 7.10 -12.09 -25.39
N PRO A 126 7.92 -13.17 -25.43
CA PRO A 126 9.20 -13.21 -24.75
C PRO A 126 10.20 -12.15 -25.27
N ALA A 127 10.10 -11.80 -26.56
CA ALA A 127 10.97 -10.80 -27.18
C ALA A 127 10.78 -9.40 -26.58
N ALA A 128 9.60 -9.10 -26.02
CA ALA A 128 9.29 -7.81 -25.41
C ALA A 128 9.53 -7.77 -23.89
N LYS A 129 10.13 -8.81 -23.28
CA LYS A 129 10.28 -8.93 -21.82
C LYS A 129 10.90 -7.70 -21.15
N SER A 130 11.89 -7.07 -21.79
CA SER A 130 12.52 -5.88 -21.24
C SER A 130 11.54 -4.71 -21.14
N ALA A 131 10.73 -4.49 -22.17
CA ALA A 131 9.72 -3.44 -22.18
C ALA A 131 8.60 -3.75 -21.17
N ILE A 132 8.17 -5.01 -21.11
CA ILE A 132 7.16 -5.48 -20.15
C ILE A 132 7.63 -5.29 -18.71
N ASN A 133 8.85 -5.70 -18.36
CA ASN A 133 9.38 -5.55 -17.01
C ASN A 133 9.60 -4.10 -16.62
N SER A 134 10.09 -3.26 -17.54
CA SER A 134 10.16 -1.81 -17.28
C SER A 134 8.78 -1.23 -16.99
N LEU A 135 7.77 -1.59 -17.78
CA LEU A 135 6.41 -1.10 -17.58
C LEU A 135 5.76 -1.65 -16.30
N MET A 136 6.04 -2.92 -15.97
CA MET A 136 5.62 -3.54 -14.72
C MET A 136 6.16 -2.75 -13.52
N LEU A 137 7.46 -2.45 -13.50
CA LEU A 137 8.07 -1.69 -12.42
C LEU A 137 7.48 -0.29 -12.30
N ILE A 138 7.31 0.42 -13.42
CA ILE A 138 6.70 1.75 -13.42
C ILE A 138 5.26 1.67 -12.88
N GLY A 139 4.44 0.80 -13.47
CA GLY A 139 3.03 0.66 -13.11
C GLY A 139 2.82 0.23 -11.67
N ALA A 140 3.59 -0.74 -11.18
CA ALA A 140 3.53 -1.26 -9.82
C ALA A 140 4.12 -0.28 -8.78
N SER A 141 5.14 0.50 -9.14
CA SER A 141 5.71 1.50 -8.21
C SER A 141 4.71 2.61 -7.90
N ILE A 142 3.86 2.99 -8.86
CA ILE A 142 2.86 4.03 -8.67
C ILE A 142 1.80 3.56 -7.68
N THR A 143 1.38 2.28 -7.73
CA THR A 143 0.43 1.73 -6.74
C THR A 143 0.95 1.78 -5.30
N GLN A 144 2.24 2.01 -5.07
CA GLN A 144 2.84 2.13 -3.73
C GLN A 144 2.61 3.49 -3.07
N SER A 145 2.24 4.52 -3.82
CA SER A 145 2.04 5.88 -3.28
C SER A 145 1.02 5.90 -2.14
N THR A 146 -0.08 5.16 -2.27
CA THR A 146 -1.13 5.12 -1.26
C THR A 146 -0.66 4.52 0.07
N ALA A 147 0.15 3.46 0.00
CA ALA A 147 0.79 2.88 1.18
C ALA A 147 1.78 3.87 1.82
N ILE A 148 2.50 4.66 1.01
CA ILE A 148 3.40 5.71 1.50
C ILE A 148 2.61 6.81 2.22
N TYR A 149 1.42 7.20 1.74
CA TYR A 149 0.57 8.19 2.44
C TYR A 149 0.09 7.68 3.79
N GLY A 150 -0.39 6.43 3.85
CA GLY A 150 -0.78 5.78 5.11
C GLY A 150 0.40 5.65 6.07
N PHE A 151 1.58 5.31 5.56
CA PHE A 151 2.81 5.24 6.34
C PHE A 151 3.21 6.61 6.89
N LEU A 152 3.20 7.66 6.06
CA LEU A 152 3.50 9.03 6.46
C LEU A 152 2.58 9.51 7.58
N VAL A 153 1.26 9.40 7.39
CA VAL A 153 0.28 9.81 8.39
C VAL A 153 0.44 9.01 9.68
N SER A 154 0.73 7.71 9.57
CA SER A 154 1.01 6.87 10.73
C SER A 154 2.23 7.36 11.51
N LEU A 155 3.35 7.63 10.83
CA LEU A 155 4.53 8.20 11.50
C LEU A 155 4.23 9.54 12.16
N MET A 156 3.45 10.41 11.50
CA MET A 156 3.03 11.68 12.11
C MET A 156 2.23 11.45 13.39
N LEU A 157 1.24 10.54 13.38
CA LEU A 157 0.44 10.22 14.57
C LEU A 157 1.27 9.60 15.70
N LEU A 158 2.33 8.85 15.39
CA LEU A 158 3.22 8.24 16.39
C LEU A 158 4.16 9.26 17.07
N PHE A 159 4.54 10.32 16.35
CA PHE A 159 5.57 11.26 16.79
C PHE A 159 5.08 12.69 17.03
N ILE A 160 3.80 12.99 16.82
CA ILE A 160 3.24 14.31 17.11
C ILE A 160 3.27 14.62 18.62
N GLY A 161 3.54 15.90 18.94
CA GLY A 161 3.40 16.40 20.30
C GLY A 161 1.93 16.54 20.68
N PHE A 162 1.53 15.99 21.82
CA PHE A 162 0.16 16.08 22.30
C PHE A 162 -0.01 17.31 23.19
N PRO A 163 -0.97 18.22 22.90
CA PRO A 163 -1.29 19.32 23.80
C PRO A 163 -1.85 18.80 25.13
N GLU A 164 -1.66 19.56 26.21
CA GLU A 164 -2.10 19.17 27.57
C GLU A 164 -3.63 19.09 27.71
N SER A 165 -4.40 19.79 26.86
CA SER A 165 -5.85 19.77 26.90
C SER A 165 -6.45 18.66 26.02
N ALA A 166 -6.98 17.64 26.69
CA ALA A 166 -7.69 16.52 26.08
C ALA A 166 -9.14 16.91 25.74
N ASP A 167 -9.37 17.36 24.51
CA ASP A 167 -10.71 17.44 23.92
C ASP A 167 -11.04 16.10 23.23
N ILE A 168 -12.28 15.63 23.41
CA ILE A 168 -12.80 14.46 22.71
C ILE A 168 -12.77 14.67 21.20
N SER A 169 -13.03 15.89 20.72
CA SER A 169 -13.01 16.24 19.30
C SER A 169 -11.64 15.96 18.69
N ARG A 170 -10.57 16.32 19.40
CA ARG A 170 -9.19 16.06 19.01
C ARG A 170 -8.87 14.57 18.95
N SER A 171 -9.41 13.81 19.91
CA SER A 171 -9.24 12.35 19.95
C SER A 171 -9.79 11.68 18.70
N PHE A 172 -11.01 12.03 18.31
CA PHE A 172 -11.61 11.49 17.10
C PHE A 172 -10.98 12.05 15.82
N ALA A 173 -10.41 13.27 15.83
CA ALA A 173 -9.66 13.80 14.70
C ALA A 173 -8.42 12.96 14.39
N LEU A 174 -7.65 12.53 15.40
CA LEU A 174 -6.46 11.68 15.19
C LEU A 174 -6.81 10.29 14.66
N LEU A 175 -7.90 9.69 15.16
CA LEU A 175 -8.44 8.45 14.61
C LEU A 175 -8.91 8.66 13.16
N GLY A 176 -9.66 9.74 12.92
CA GLY A 176 -10.20 10.11 11.62
C GLY A 176 -9.13 10.36 10.57
N ALA A 177 -7.99 10.95 10.96
CA ALA A 177 -6.85 11.15 10.08
C ALA A 177 -6.32 9.81 9.53
N GLY A 178 -6.09 8.85 10.42
CA GLY A 178 -5.69 7.50 10.03
C GLY A 178 -6.70 6.82 9.12
N LEU A 179 -7.99 6.83 9.51
CA LEU A 179 -9.07 6.24 8.71
C LEU A 179 -9.20 6.86 7.31
N SER A 180 -9.01 8.17 7.20
CA SER A 180 -9.09 8.89 5.94
C SER A 180 -8.04 8.38 4.95
N THR A 181 -6.75 8.38 5.33
CA THR A 181 -5.69 7.80 4.48
C THR A 181 -5.84 6.30 4.27
N GLY A 182 -6.28 5.58 5.29
CA GLY A 182 -6.47 4.13 5.24
C GLY A 182 -7.45 3.72 4.15
N PHE A 183 -8.71 4.13 4.28
CA PHE A 183 -9.73 3.83 3.27
C PHE A 183 -9.47 4.53 1.94
N GLY A 184 -8.98 5.78 1.97
CA GLY A 184 -8.65 6.55 0.78
C GLY A 184 -7.54 5.95 -0.07
N GLY A 185 -6.68 5.10 0.52
CA GLY A 185 -5.60 4.42 -0.19
C GLY A 185 -5.99 3.12 -0.90
N ILE A 186 -7.15 2.53 -0.58
CA ILE A 186 -7.57 1.23 -1.15
C ILE A 186 -7.92 1.39 -2.63
N GLY A 187 -8.80 2.35 -2.94
CA GLY A 187 -9.32 2.59 -4.28
C GLY A 187 -8.23 2.90 -5.31
N PRO A 188 -7.40 3.94 -5.10
CA PRO A 188 -6.35 4.29 -6.04
C PRO A 188 -5.34 3.16 -6.24
N GLY A 189 -4.86 2.51 -5.16
CA GLY A 189 -3.89 1.42 -5.29
C GLY A 189 -4.39 0.29 -6.21
N ILE A 190 -5.65 -0.12 -6.08
CA ILE A 190 -6.28 -1.12 -6.96
C ILE A 190 -6.46 -0.57 -8.38
N GLY A 191 -7.02 0.63 -8.53
CA GLY A 191 -7.33 1.23 -9.83
C GLY A 191 -6.08 1.53 -10.68
N GLU A 192 -4.99 1.95 -10.04
CA GLU A 192 -3.70 2.15 -10.67
C GLU A 192 -3.09 0.82 -11.10
N GLY A 193 -3.21 -0.21 -10.28
CA GLY A 193 -2.76 -1.57 -10.61
C GLY A 193 -3.51 -2.16 -11.79
N LEU A 194 -4.83 -1.96 -11.89
CA LEU A 194 -5.62 -2.32 -13.06
C LEU A 194 -5.15 -1.57 -14.31
N THR A 195 -4.93 -0.26 -14.19
CA THR A 195 -4.41 0.58 -15.30
C THR A 195 -3.06 0.07 -15.80
N GLY A 196 -2.13 -0.22 -14.89
CA GLY A 196 -0.83 -0.80 -15.20
C GLY A 196 -0.94 -2.18 -15.85
N SER A 197 -1.86 -3.01 -15.39
CA SER A 197 -2.09 -4.36 -15.93
C SER A 197 -2.57 -4.34 -17.39
N PHE A 198 -3.49 -3.43 -17.72
CA PHE A 198 -3.93 -3.24 -19.10
C PHE A 198 -2.82 -2.65 -19.98
N ALA A 199 -1.99 -1.77 -19.43
CA ALA A 199 -0.83 -1.24 -20.13
C ALA A 199 0.19 -2.34 -20.47
N VAL A 200 0.52 -3.20 -19.51
CA VAL A 200 1.37 -4.38 -19.72
C VAL A 200 0.79 -5.31 -20.78
N THR A 201 -0.51 -5.61 -20.71
CA THR A 201 -1.19 -6.43 -21.71
C THR A 201 -1.14 -5.78 -23.11
N ALA A 202 -1.30 -4.46 -23.20
CA ALA A 202 -1.23 -3.74 -24.46
C ALA A 202 0.17 -3.77 -25.08
N VAL A 203 1.22 -3.60 -24.27
CA VAL A 203 2.62 -3.70 -24.75
C VAL A 203 2.99 -5.12 -25.13
N ALA A 204 2.51 -6.14 -24.41
CA ALA A 204 2.71 -7.53 -24.80
C ALA A 204 2.10 -7.84 -26.19
N ARG A 205 0.98 -7.19 -26.53
CA ARG A 205 0.34 -7.32 -27.86
C ARG A 205 1.03 -6.49 -28.93
N ASN A 206 1.43 -5.25 -28.62
CA ASN A 206 2.04 -4.31 -29.56
C ASN A 206 3.28 -3.62 -28.95
N PRO A 207 4.45 -4.28 -28.95
CA PRO A 207 5.65 -3.77 -28.29
C PRO A 207 6.13 -2.40 -28.81
N GLU A 208 5.90 -2.12 -30.09
CA GLU A 208 6.28 -0.86 -30.74
C GLU A 208 5.55 0.37 -30.17
N GLN A 209 4.40 0.15 -29.52
CA GLN A 209 3.56 1.22 -28.97
C GLN A 209 3.88 1.57 -27.51
N VAL A 210 4.96 1.02 -26.93
CA VAL A 210 5.32 1.18 -25.51
C VAL A 210 5.32 2.63 -25.04
N SER A 211 5.85 3.56 -25.82
CA SER A 211 5.93 4.98 -25.46
C SER A 211 4.54 5.61 -25.32
N LYS A 212 3.64 5.33 -26.28
CA LYS A 212 2.27 5.84 -26.26
C LYS A 212 1.47 5.22 -25.12
N VAL A 213 1.57 3.91 -24.93
CA VAL A 213 0.88 3.18 -23.86
C VAL A 213 1.35 3.66 -22.48
N THR A 214 2.65 3.85 -22.28
CA THR A 214 3.20 4.34 -21.02
C THR A 214 2.63 5.72 -20.66
N ARG A 215 2.59 6.64 -21.62
CA ARG A 215 2.01 7.98 -21.38
C ARG A 215 0.54 7.91 -20.99
N THR A 216 -0.26 7.09 -21.69
CA THR A 216 -1.67 6.90 -21.36
C THR A 216 -1.86 6.25 -19.98
N MET A 217 -1.03 5.27 -19.63
CA MET A 217 -1.01 4.62 -18.32
C MET A 217 -0.75 5.65 -17.21
N LEU A 218 0.32 6.44 -17.33
CA LEU A 218 0.70 7.44 -16.34
C LEU A 218 -0.39 8.50 -16.13
N VAL A 219 -1.03 8.96 -17.20
CA VAL A 219 -2.16 9.91 -17.10
C VAL A 219 -3.35 9.26 -16.39
N GLY A 220 -3.68 8.01 -16.74
CA GLY A 220 -4.77 7.27 -16.09
C GLY A 220 -4.53 7.04 -14.60
N GLN A 221 -3.32 6.62 -14.23
CA GLN A 221 -2.92 6.43 -12.84
C GLN A 221 -2.95 7.76 -12.07
N ALA A 222 -2.39 8.84 -12.63
CA ALA A 222 -2.43 10.16 -11.99
C ALA A 222 -3.85 10.68 -11.72
N ILE A 223 -4.82 10.39 -12.61
CA ILE A 223 -6.21 10.76 -12.38
C ILE A 223 -6.84 9.90 -11.29
N ALA A 224 -6.60 8.58 -11.30
CA ALA A 224 -7.07 7.67 -10.25
C ALA A 224 -6.54 8.08 -8.86
N GLU A 225 -5.30 8.55 -8.80
CA GLU A 225 -4.60 8.95 -7.58
C GLU A 225 -5.21 10.17 -6.88
N SER A 226 -5.93 11.02 -7.61
CA SER A 226 -6.51 12.26 -7.05
C SER A 226 -7.34 12.02 -5.78
N THR A 227 -8.08 10.91 -5.72
CA THR A 227 -8.89 10.55 -4.54
C THR A 227 -8.03 10.16 -3.33
N GLY A 228 -6.87 9.54 -3.54
CA GLY A 228 -5.88 9.27 -2.48
C GLY A 228 -5.25 10.56 -1.95
N ILE A 229 -4.97 11.52 -2.83
CA ILE A 229 -4.47 12.84 -2.44
C ILE A 229 -5.53 13.61 -1.62
N TYR A 230 -6.81 13.55 -2.00
CA TYR A 230 -7.87 14.19 -1.21
C TYR A 230 -7.96 13.61 0.21
N ALA A 231 -7.85 12.28 0.35
CA ALA A 231 -7.82 11.62 1.64
C ALA A 231 -6.59 12.03 2.48
N LEU A 232 -5.42 12.09 1.85
CA LEU A 232 -4.21 12.60 2.52
C LEU A 232 -4.39 14.04 3.01
N ILE A 233 -4.92 14.93 2.16
CA ILE A 233 -5.15 16.33 2.54
C ILE A 233 -6.10 16.41 3.75
N VAL A 234 -7.21 15.67 3.73
CA VAL A 234 -8.16 15.64 4.85
C VAL A 234 -7.47 15.12 6.12
N ALA A 235 -6.66 14.07 6.03
CA ALA A 235 -5.92 13.55 7.18
C ALA A 235 -4.95 14.58 7.77
N LEU A 236 -4.20 15.29 6.92
CA LEU A 236 -3.28 16.34 7.36
C LEU A 236 -4.03 17.50 8.03
N LEU A 237 -5.17 17.93 7.46
CA LEU A 237 -6.02 18.95 8.06
C LEU A 237 -6.56 18.50 9.43
N LEU A 238 -7.00 17.25 9.56
CA LEU A 238 -7.45 16.70 10.84
C LEU A 238 -6.34 16.68 11.89
N ILE A 239 -5.10 16.39 11.50
CA ILE A 239 -3.94 16.45 12.41
C ILE A 239 -3.63 17.89 12.83
N MET A 240 -3.77 18.87 11.93
CA MET A 240 -3.46 20.28 12.21
C MET A 240 -4.52 21.00 13.06
N VAL A 241 -5.76 20.50 13.06
CA VAL A 241 -6.86 21.04 13.88
C VAL A 241 -6.74 20.58 15.35
N VAL A 242 -5.81 19.68 15.66
CA VAL A 242 -5.51 19.19 17.00
C VAL A 242 -4.58 20.13 17.74
#